data_AF-A0A8X6LN85-F1
#
_entry.id   AF-A0A8X6LN85-F1
#
_cell.length_a   1.000
_cell.length_b   1.000
_cell.length_c   1.000
_cell.angle_alpha   90.00
_cell.angle_beta   90.00
_cell.angle_gamma   90.00
#
_symmetry.space_group_name_H-M   'P 1'
#
loop_
_entity.id
_entity.type
_entity.pdbx_description
1 polymer ?
#
loop_
_entity_poly.entity_id
_entity_poly.type
_entity_poly.pdbx_seq_one_letter_code
_entity_poly.pdbx_strand_id
1 'polypeptide(L)'
;MHRFYQPLVPSTNLFLKHKWDFIDYEMHRQNLKIAKAKIDQKAPRIFTHLYIRPKKLQLSLDRFCNIQRENEHLLEKIMKIQRYGGWTDNKNFEHQLKSIRTVERQKEAASLIPENILLLRRMQDGHAAYNRSEQESYHCMQKKYQANIDRFPRNWREMRDDMKYFRANIRKKYIYPKFGIVKKDSKKKEQIKEMMELIDENSDEIVEVINKMPEKQAKTFLDRVLNFYKFLRRKGEKDIEKEGAEDEQLSSDTADQIQRDLEASMSSMEHRELKVLEDFKAKLESKSGENKQISKDRGKSLGTKTAKTRASKDTIRKQPRQKRRKPKTEASAKSPKMPENSGSLKDSKEAPVSKSGAQ
;
A
#
# COMPACT_ATOMS: atom_id res chain seq x y z
N MET A 1 -44.00 35.00 1.57
CA MET A 1 -43.00 34.20 2.30
C MET A 1 -42.02 33.42 1.41
N HIS A 2 -42.40 32.88 0.25
CA HIS A 2 -41.48 32.09 -0.62
C HIS A 2 -40.30 32.86 -1.24
N ARG A 3 -40.28 34.19 -1.20
CA ARG A 3 -39.21 35.02 -1.79
C ARG A 3 -37.89 34.97 -1.01
N PHE A 4 -37.91 34.55 0.26
CA PHE A 4 -36.73 34.40 1.10
C PHE A 4 -36.28 32.94 1.24
N TYR A 5 -36.98 32.01 0.58
CA TYR A 5 -36.65 30.60 0.62
C TYR A 5 -35.47 30.30 -0.31
N GLN A 6 -34.45 29.63 0.24
CA GLN A 6 -33.24 29.24 -0.48
C GLN A 6 -33.21 27.72 -0.65
N PRO A 7 -33.54 27.18 -1.84
CA PRO A 7 -33.55 25.75 -2.06
C PRO A 7 -32.13 25.20 -2.14
N LEU A 8 -31.94 23.99 -1.63
CA LEU A 8 -30.65 23.27 -1.69
C LEU A 8 -30.31 22.78 -3.09
N VAL A 9 -31.33 22.58 -3.93
CA VAL A 9 -31.22 22.12 -5.31
C VAL A 9 -31.74 23.24 -6.22
N PRO A 10 -31.07 23.55 -7.35
CA PRO A 10 -31.57 24.55 -8.28
C PRO A 10 -32.98 24.14 -8.77
N SER A 11 -33.95 25.04 -8.63
CA SER A 11 -35.31 24.84 -9.15
C SER A 11 -35.73 26.02 -10.00
N THR A 12 -36.50 25.73 -11.05
CA THR A 12 -37.05 26.75 -11.96
C THR A 12 -38.18 27.54 -11.30
N ASN A 13 -38.96 26.89 -10.41
CA ASN A 13 -40.05 27.51 -9.67
C ASN A 13 -39.80 27.44 -8.15
N LEU A 14 -39.56 28.59 -7.54
CA LEU A 14 -39.21 28.73 -6.13
C LEU A 14 -40.42 28.50 -5.20
N PHE A 15 -41.61 28.89 -5.65
CA PHE A 15 -42.84 28.77 -4.86
C PHE A 15 -43.27 27.30 -4.74
N LEU A 16 -43.24 26.56 -5.85
CA LEU A 16 -43.50 25.12 -5.83
C LEU A 16 -42.45 24.42 -4.97
N LYS A 17 -41.16 24.69 -5.18
CA LYS A 17 -40.10 24.03 -4.42
C LYS A 17 -40.24 24.25 -2.90
N HIS A 18 -40.56 25.48 -2.48
CA HIS A 18 -40.87 25.78 -1.08
C HIS A 18 -42.05 24.97 -0.54
N LYS A 19 -43.14 24.87 -1.32
CA LYS A 19 -44.34 24.12 -0.91
C LYS A 19 -44.06 22.63 -0.73
N TRP A 20 -43.27 22.04 -1.63
CA TRP A 20 -42.94 20.62 -1.59
C TRP A 20 -41.99 20.32 -0.41
N ASP A 21 -40.93 21.11 -0.25
CA ASP A 21 -40.00 20.95 0.87
C ASP A 21 -40.70 21.13 2.23
N PHE A 22 -41.70 22.03 2.30
CA PHE A 22 -42.51 22.19 3.50
C PHE A 22 -43.36 20.94 3.80
N ILE A 23 -44.00 20.35 2.79
CA ILE A 23 -44.78 19.11 2.94
C ILE A 23 -43.88 17.95 3.33
N ASP A 24 -42.72 17.79 2.68
CA ASP A 24 -41.74 16.75 2.97
C ASP A 24 -41.22 16.87 4.41
N TYR A 25 -40.98 18.10 4.87
CA TYR A 25 -40.60 18.38 6.26
C TYR A 25 -41.69 17.98 7.25
N GLU A 26 -42.95 18.31 6.98
CA GLU A 26 -44.07 17.93 7.86
C GLU A 26 -44.28 16.42 7.89
N MET A 27 -44.21 15.75 6.73
CA MET A 27 -44.29 14.30 6.61
C MET A 27 -43.16 13.61 7.37
N HIS A 28 -41.92 14.10 7.23
CA HIS A 28 -40.78 13.60 7.99
C HIS A 28 -41.01 13.74 9.50
N ARG A 29 -41.51 14.90 9.95
CA ARG A 29 -41.82 15.15 11.36
C ARG A 29 -42.92 14.24 11.89
N GLN A 30 -43.94 13.93 11.10
CA GLN A 30 -44.98 12.97 11.45
C GLN A 30 -44.41 11.55 11.57
N ASN A 31 -43.58 11.13 10.61
CA ASN A 31 -42.90 9.84 10.65
C ASN A 31 -42.01 9.71 11.89
N LEU A 32 -41.29 10.77 12.28
CA LEU A 32 -40.50 10.79 13.52
C LEU A 32 -41.36 10.64 14.78
N LYS A 33 -42.58 11.22 14.80
CA LYS A 33 -43.51 11.08 15.94
C LYS A 33 -44.10 9.68 16.04
N ILE A 34 -44.37 9.04 14.89
CA ILE A 34 -44.97 7.70 14.82
C ILE A 34 -43.90 6.60 15.00
N ALA A 35 -42.65 6.90 14.66
CA ALA A 35 -41.53 5.98 14.79
C ALA A 35 -41.36 5.54 16.26
N LYS A 36 -41.71 4.28 16.53
CA LYS A 36 -41.40 3.62 17.79
C LYS A 36 -39.92 3.25 17.82
N ALA A 37 -39.27 3.42 18.97
CA ALA A 37 -37.92 2.92 19.18
C ALA A 37 -37.92 1.39 19.06
N LYS A 38 -37.49 0.86 17.92
CA LYS A 38 -37.34 -0.58 17.64
C LYS A 38 -35.95 -1.07 18.07
N ILE A 39 -35.42 -0.54 19.17
CA ILE A 39 -34.16 -1.02 19.74
C ILE A 39 -34.53 -2.19 20.63
N ASP A 40 -34.20 -3.40 20.19
CA ASP A 40 -34.28 -4.58 21.03
C ASP A 40 -33.30 -4.39 22.21
N GLN A 41 -33.83 -4.32 23.42
CA GLN A 41 -33.03 -4.19 24.65
C GLN A 41 -32.66 -5.55 25.25
N LYS A 42 -33.00 -6.66 24.58
CA LYS A 42 -32.66 -7.99 25.08
C LYS A 42 -31.16 -8.23 24.96
N ALA A 43 -30.62 -8.94 25.95
CA ALA A 43 -29.26 -9.43 25.88
C ALA A 43 -29.09 -10.29 24.60
N PRO A 44 -27.98 -10.13 23.87
CA PRO A 44 -27.72 -10.94 22.69
C PRO A 44 -27.68 -12.42 23.07
N ARG A 45 -28.12 -13.29 22.15
CA ARG A 45 -28.10 -14.73 22.39
C ARG A 45 -26.66 -15.19 22.60
N ILE A 46 -26.44 -15.79 23.76
CA ILE A 46 -25.14 -16.32 24.14
C ILE A 46 -24.97 -17.71 23.54
N PHE A 47 -23.90 -17.93 22.77
CA PHE A 47 -23.58 -19.22 22.20
C PHE A 47 -22.44 -19.90 22.97
N THR A 48 -22.69 -21.10 23.48
CA THR A 48 -21.71 -21.89 24.28
C THR A 48 -20.40 -22.17 23.54
N HIS A 49 -20.46 -22.36 22.21
CA HIS A 49 -19.28 -22.63 21.39
C HIS A 49 -18.30 -21.45 21.32
N LEU A 50 -18.73 -20.21 21.61
CA LEU A 50 -17.85 -19.03 21.65
C LEU A 50 -16.93 -19.05 22.87
N TYR A 51 -17.43 -19.51 24.03
CA TYR A 51 -16.63 -19.62 25.26
C TYR A 51 -15.77 -20.88 25.27
N ILE A 52 -16.36 -22.02 24.92
CA ILE A 52 -15.70 -23.33 24.99
C ILE A 52 -14.65 -23.48 23.88
N ARG A 53 -14.78 -22.76 22.75
CA ARG A 53 -13.89 -22.82 21.58
C ARG A 53 -13.51 -24.27 21.24
N PRO A 54 -14.49 -25.12 20.86
CA PRO A 54 -14.30 -26.58 20.78
C PRO A 54 -13.15 -26.99 19.86
N LYS A 55 -12.91 -26.24 18.78
CA LYS A 55 -11.78 -26.51 17.88
C LYS A 55 -10.41 -26.27 18.53
N LYS A 56 -10.28 -25.24 19.36
CA LYS A 56 -9.05 -24.96 20.11
C LYS A 56 -8.78 -26.07 21.11
N LEU A 57 -9.82 -26.52 21.81
CA LEU A 57 -9.73 -27.64 22.74
C LEU A 57 -9.30 -28.93 22.03
N GLN A 58 -9.92 -29.25 20.89
CA GLN A 58 -9.56 -30.41 20.08
C GLN A 58 -8.07 -30.38 19.66
N LEU A 59 -7.60 -29.25 19.12
CA LEU A 59 -6.19 -29.11 18.72
C LEU A 59 -5.22 -29.24 19.90
N SER A 60 -5.61 -28.74 21.08
CA SER A 60 -4.81 -28.89 22.30
C SER A 60 -4.72 -30.36 22.74
N LEU A 61 -5.82 -31.11 22.65
CA LEU A 61 -5.86 -32.54 22.94
C LEU A 61 -5.03 -33.34 21.94
N ASP A 62 -5.17 -33.04 20.64
CA ASP A 62 -4.39 -33.71 19.58
C ASP A 62 -2.88 -33.48 19.79
N ARG A 63 -2.48 -32.25 20.11
CA ARG A 63 -1.08 -31.92 20.44
C ARG A 63 -0.59 -32.68 21.67
N PHE A 64 -1.41 -32.74 22.73
CA PHE A 64 -1.09 -33.46 23.95
C PHE A 64 -0.90 -34.96 23.70
N CYS A 65 -1.81 -35.58 22.93
CA CYS A 65 -1.69 -36.98 22.50
C CYS A 65 -0.41 -37.24 21.70
N ASN A 66 -0.03 -36.32 20.80
CA ASN A 66 1.22 -36.45 20.05
C ASN A 66 2.45 -36.40 20.97
N ILE A 67 2.48 -35.44 21.90
CA ILE A 67 3.56 -35.34 22.90
C ILE A 67 3.65 -36.61 23.74
N GLN A 68 2.52 -37.16 24.19
CA GLN A 68 2.52 -38.41 24.94
C GLN A 68 3.11 -39.58 24.15
N ARG A 69 2.68 -39.77 22.89
CA ARG A 69 3.25 -40.82 22.03
C ARG A 69 4.75 -40.63 21.79
N GLU A 70 5.20 -39.40 21.57
CA GLU A 70 6.61 -39.08 21.39
C GLU A 70 7.42 -39.36 22.66
N ASN A 71 6.87 -39.02 23.83
CA ASN A 71 7.48 -39.33 25.13
C ASN A 71 7.55 -40.84 25.38
N GLU A 72 6.50 -41.59 25.08
CA GLU A 72 6.49 -43.06 25.16
C GLU A 72 7.56 -43.67 24.25
N HIS A 73 7.65 -43.21 23.00
CA HIS A 73 8.67 -43.67 22.05
C HIS A 73 10.10 -43.32 22.49
N LEU A 74 10.29 -42.13 23.07
CA LEU A 74 11.58 -41.72 23.63
C LEU A 74 11.96 -42.60 24.82
N LEU A 75 11.02 -42.85 25.74
CA LEU A 75 11.23 -43.74 26.89
C LEU A 75 11.56 -45.16 26.43
N GLU A 76 10.84 -45.69 25.44
CA GLU A 76 11.14 -47.01 24.86
C GLU A 76 12.58 -47.07 24.32
N LYS A 77 13.03 -46.02 23.62
CA LYS A 77 14.42 -45.92 23.13
C LYS A 77 15.43 -45.84 24.26
N ILE A 78 15.18 -45.02 25.28
CA ILE A 78 16.07 -44.91 26.45
C ILE A 78 16.15 -46.26 27.16
N MET A 79 15.03 -46.93 27.37
CA MET A 79 14.98 -48.27 27.97
C MET A 79 15.76 -49.29 27.16
N LYS A 80 15.67 -49.26 25.82
CA LYS A 80 16.47 -50.14 24.95
C LYS A 80 17.96 -49.86 25.10
N ILE A 81 18.38 -48.60 25.10
CA ILE A 81 19.79 -48.21 25.30
C ILE A 81 20.29 -48.67 26.68
N GLN A 82 19.50 -48.48 27.72
CA GLN A 82 19.83 -48.93 29.08
C GLN A 82 19.93 -50.46 29.20
N ARG A 83 19.04 -51.20 28.53
CA ARG A 83 19.01 -52.67 28.58
C ARG A 83 20.15 -53.33 27.82
N TYR A 84 20.43 -52.88 26.60
CA TYR A 84 21.35 -53.56 25.69
C TYR A 84 22.75 -52.92 25.64
N GLY A 85 22.95 -51.76 26.28
CA GLY A 85 24.16 -50.98 26.17
C GLY A 85 24.28 -50.29 24.81
N GLY A 86 24.89 -49.10 24.79
CA GLY A 86 25.06 -48.33 23.56
C GLY A 86 26.15 -48.91 22.66
N TRP A 87 25.80 -49.83 21.76
CA TRP A 87 26.67 -50.14 20.63
C TRP A 87 26.41 -49.13 19.51
N THR A 88 27.28 -48.13 19.40
CA THR A 88 27.32 -47.22 18.25
C THR A 88 28.34 -47.79 17.27
N ASP A 89 27.89 -48.48 16.22
CA ASP A 89 28.76 -48.71 15.07
C ASP A 89 28.92 -47.37 14.34
N ASN A 90 30.00 -46.66 14.67
CA ASN A 90 30.32 -45.34 14.11
C ASN A 90 30.66 -45.38 12.61
N LYS A 91 30.48 -46.52 11.93
CA LYS A 91 30.71 -46.70 10.50
C LYS A 91 29.45 -46.39 9.69
N ASN A 92 28.97 -45.14 9.77
CA ASN A 92 27.90 -44.60 8.91
C ASN A 92 28.38 -44.33 7.46
N PHE A 93 29.16 -45.23 6.85
CA PHE A 93 29.64 -45.05 5.47
C PHE A 93 28.50 -45.15 4.42
N GLU A 94 27.34 -45.69 4.81
CA GLU A 94 26.18 -45.86 3.93
C GLU A 94 25.10 -44.77 4.09
N HIS A 95 25.26 -43.85 5.06
CA HIS A 95 24.32 -42.76 5.27
C HIS A 95 24.63 -41.59 4.33
N GLN A 96 24.19 -41.71 3.08
CA GLN A 96 24.01 -40.53 2.24
C GLN A 96 23.01 -39.60 2.93
N LEU A 97 23.34 -38.31 3.08
CA LEU A 97 22.44 -37.26 3.54
C LEU A 97 21.30 -37.10 2.52
N LYS A 98 20.32 -38.00 2.57
CA LYS A 98 19.08 -37.93 1.82
C LYS A 98 18.22 -36.90 2.54
N SER A 99 18.18 -35.67 2.03
CA SER A 99 17.13 -34.76 2.48
C SER A 99 15.78 -35.39 2.12
N ILE A 100 14.87 -35.43 3.09
CA ILE A 100 13.66 -36.27 3.07
C ILE A 100 12.73 -35.97 1.88
N ARG A 101 12.95 -34.86 1.15
CA ARG A 101 12.12 -34.37 0.04
C ARG A 101 12.89 -33.92 -1.20
N THR A 102 14.07 -34.50 -1.47
CA THR A 102 14.82 -34.15 -2.71
C THR A 102 13.99 -34.38 -3.97
N VAL A 103 13.33 -35.52 -4.05
CA VAL A 103 12.54 -35.93 -5.23
C VAL A 103 11.31 -35.04 -5.41
N GLU A 104 10.62 -34.70 -4.33
CA GLU A 104 9.47 -33.79 -4.37
C GLU A 104 9.91 -32.39 -4.81
N ARG A 105 11.00 -31.87 -4.26
CA ARG A 105 11.57 -30.58 -4.66
C ARG A 105 12.00 -30.55 -6.13
N GLN A 106 12.59 -31.63 -6.62
CA GLN A 106 12.96 -31.76 -8.03
C GLN A 106 11.73 -31.81 -8.95
N LYS A 107 10.66 -32.49 -8.53
CA LYS A 107 9.38 -32.51 -9.26
C LYS A 107 8.69 -31.14 -9.27
N GLU A 108 8.67 -30.46 -8.13
CA GLU A 108 8.14 -29.09 -8.02
C GLU A 108 8.94 -28.13 -8.90
N ALA A 109 10.27 -28.18 -8.84
CA ALA A 109 11.13 -27.37 -9.70
C ALA A 109 10.86 -27.64 -11.19
N ALA A 110 10.70 -28.92 -11.58
CA ALA A 110 10.36 -29.29 -12.95
C ALA A 110 8.96 -28.81 -13.39
N SER A 111 7.99 -28.72 -12.47
CA SER A 111 6.65 -28.17 -12.74
C SER A 111 6.65 -26.65 -12.85
N LEU A 112 7.44 -25.95 -12.02
CA LEU A 112 7.49 -24.50 -11.99
C LEU A 112 8.15 -23.89 -13.22
N ILE A 113 9.12 -24.57 -13.83
CA ILE A 113 9.82 -24.09 -15.03
C ILE A 113 8.86 -23.77 -16.19
N PRO A 114 8.00 -24.70 -16.67
CA PRO A 114 7.08 -24.39 -17.75
C PRO A 114 6.03 -23.35 -17.36
N GLU A 115 5.56 -23.33 -16.10
CA GLU A 115 4.63 -22.32 -15.60
C GLU A 115 5.24 -20.92 -15.66
N ASN A 116 6.49 -20.76 -15.22
CA ASN A 116 7.22 -19.50 -15.29
C ASN A 116 7.46 -19.04 -16.72
N ILE A 117 7.76 -19.97 -17.65
CA ILE A 117 7.87 -19.65 -19.08
C ILE A 117 6.54 -19.12 -19.63
N LEU A 118 5.41 -19.73 -19.26
CA LEU A 118 4.09 -19.27 -19.68
C LEU A 118 3.68 -17.93 -19.07
N LEU A 119 4.07 -17.67 -17.82
CA LEU A 119 3.86 -16.38 -17.16
C LEU A 119 4.68 -15.28 -17.83
N LEU A 120 5.95 -15.56 -18.13
CA LEU A 120 6.82 -14.60 -18.81
C LEU A 120 6.27 -14.24 -20.19
N ARG A 121 5.81 -15.23 -20.98
CA ARG A 121 5.13 -14.98 -22.25
C ARG A 121 3.89 -14.12 -22.07
N ARG A 122 3.05 -14.43 -21.08
CA ARG A 122 1.86 -13.61 -20.77
C ARG A 122 2.20 -12.19 -20.32
N MET A 123 3.32 -11.97 -19.63
CA MET A 123 3.78 -10.63 -19.25
C MET A 123 4.29 -9.86 -20.46
N GLN A 124 4.98 -10.53 -21.39
CA GLN A 124 5.49 -9.93 -22.62
C GLN A 124 4.36 -9.62 -23.61
N ASP A 125 3.39 -10.52 -23.75
CA ASP A 125 2.20 -10.36 -24.60
C ASP A 125 1.13 -9.46 -23.93
N GLY A 126 1.25 -9.27 -22.62
CA GLY A 126 0.33 -8.48 -21.81
C GLY A 126 0.55 -6.99 -22.01
N HIS A 127 -0.19 -6.39 -22.93
CA HIS A 127 -0.26 -4.93 -23.04
C HIS A 127 -1.24 -4.35 -22.02
N ALA A 128 -1.02 -3.10 -21.60
CA ALA A 128 -1.96 -2.39 -20.75
C ALA A 128 -3.33 -2.34 -21.44
N ALA A 129 -4.38 -2.79 -20.74
CA ALA A 129 -5.74 -2.83 -21.28
C ALA A 129 -6.35 -1.43 -21.52
N TYR A 130 -5.70 -0.38 -21.02
CA TYR A 130 -6.14 1.00 -21.19
C TYR A 130 -5.11 1.80 -22.02
N ASN A 131 -5.62 2.61 -22.93
CA ASN A 131 -4.82 3.51 -23.74
C ASN A 131 -4.41 4.73 -22.90
N ARG A 132 -3.14 4.75 -22.46
CA ARG A 132 -2.59 5.84 -21.64
C ARG A 132 -2.70 7.20 -22.33
N SER A 133 -2.42 7.27 -23.63
CA SER A 133 -2.48 8.51 -24.41
C SER A 133 -3.90 9.09 -24.44
N GLU A 134 -4.89 8.22 -24.63
CA GLU A 134 -6.29 8.61 -24.59
C GLU A 134 -6.69 9.11 -23.20
N GLN A 135 -6.30 8.43 -22.12
CA GLN A 135 -6.58 8.88 -20.75
C GLN A 135 -5.93 10.23 -20.42
N GLU A 136 -4.69 10.46 -20.87
CA GLU A 136 -4.00 11.73 -20.69
C GLU A 136 -4.73 12.86 -21.44
N SER A 137 -5.22 12.58 -22.66
CA SER A 137 -6.03 13.53 -23.43
C SER A 137 -7.36 13.85 -22.75
N TYR A 138 -8.08 12.84 -22.23
CA TYR A 138 -9.32 13.03 -21.48
C TYR A 138 -9.07 13.83 -20.21
N HIS A 139 -8.01 13.52 -19.47
CA HIS A 139 -7.64 14.24 -18.27
C HIS A 139 -7.31 15.72 -18.55
N CYS A 140 -6.63 16.00 -19.66
CA CYS A 140 -6.39 17.37 -20.11
C CYS A 140 -7.71 18.10 -20.42
N MET A 141 -8.64 17.45 -21.13
CA MET A 141 -9.96 18.03 -21.42
C MET A 141 -10.80 18.23 -20.15
N GLN A 142 -10.78 17.27 -19.22
CA GLN A 142 -11.45 17.36 -17.93
C GLN A 142 -10.95 18.57 -17.12
N LYS A 143 -9.63 18.81 -17.11
CA LYS A 143 -9.05 19.99 -16.45
C LYS A 143 -9.55 21.31 -17.05
N LYS A 144 -9.73 21.36 -18.37
CA LYS A 144 -10.33 22.52 -19.06
C LYS A 144 -11.80 22.71 -18.66
N TYR A 145 -12.60 21.65 -18.68
CA TYR A 145 -14.01 21.73 -18.26
C TYR A 145 -14.15 22.14 -16.80
N GLN A 146 -13.31 21.59 -15.92
CA GLN A 146 -13.27 21.99 -14.52
C GLN A 146 -12.94 23.47 -14.38
N ALA A 147 -11.91 23.96 -15.09
CA ALA A 147 -11.56 25.38 -15.07
C ALA A 147 -12.71 26.29 -15.57
N ASN A 148 -13.58 25.79 -16.46
CA ASN A 148 -14.74 26.52 -16.96
C ASN A 148 -15.94 26.50 -15.99
N ILE A 149 -16.11 25.42 -15.21
CA ILE A 149 -17.24 25.23 -14.28
C ILE A 149 -16.92 25.78 -12.88
N ASP A 150 -15.63 25.90 -12.54
CA ASP A 150 -15.20 26.36 -11.23
C ASP A 150 -15.70 27.79 -10.95
N ARG A 151 -16.39 27.94 -9.81
CA ARG A 151 -16.95 29.22 -9.35
C ARG A 151 -15.90 30.29 -9.07
N PHE A 152 -14.67 29.88 -8.79
CA PHE A 152 -13.55 30.75 -8.47
C PHE A 152 -12.36 30.40 -9.36
N PRO A 153 -11.59 31.39 -9.85
CA PRO A 153 -10.40 31.13 -10.65
C PRO A 153 -9.39 30.30 -9.84
N ARG A 154 -8.63 29.41 -10.49
CA ARG A 154 -7.63 28.55 -9.81
C ARG A 154 -6.64 29.38 -8.98
N ASN A 155 -6.32 30.59 -9.44
CA ASN A 155 -5.41 31.53 -8.79
C ASN A 155 -6.14 32.54 -7.88
N TRP A 156 -7.35 32.25 -7.41
CA TRP A 156 -8.13 33.22 -6.60
C TRP A 156 -7.41 33.64 -5.31
N ARG A 157 -6.52 32.79 -4.78
CA ARG A 157 -5.68 33.10 -3.61
C ARG A 157 -4.64 34.17 -3.95
N GLU A 158 -3.91 33.99 -5.04
CA GLU A 158 -2.93 34.96 -5.55
C GLU A 158 -3.63 36.29 -5.91
N MET A 159 -4.74 36.22 -6.66
CA MET A 159 -5.56 37.39 -6.99
C MET A 159 -6.09 38.12 -5.75
N ARG A 160 -6.39 37.41 -4.66
CA ARG A 160 -6.87 38.02 -3.42
C ARG A 160 -5.76 38.84 -2.75
N ASP A 161 -4.54 38.34 -2.75
CA ASP A 161 -3.40 39.03 -2.16
C ASP A 161 -2.97 40.23 -3.02
N ASP A 162 -2.98 40.11 -4.34
CA ASP A 162 -2.80 41.22 -5.27
C ASP A 162 -3.88 42.29 -5.08
N MET A 163 -5.14 41.88 -4.96
CA MET A 163 -6.26 42.80 -4.70
C MET A 163 -6.13 43.49 -3.34
N LYS A 164 -5.59 42.80 -2.34
CA LYS A 164 -5.30 43.36 -1.00
C LYS A 164 -4.18 44.40 -1.10
N TYR A 165 -3.12 44.11 -1.84
CA TYR A 165 -2.01 45.04 -2.10
C TYR A 165 -2.49 46.28 -2.87
N PHE A 166 -3.28 46.08 -3.93
CA PHE A 166 -3.89 47.13 -4.72
C PHE A 166 -4.80 48.04 -3.87
N ARG A 167 -5.69 47.45 -3.04
CA ARG A 167 -6.55 48.20 -2.11
C ARG A 167 -5.72 48.98 -1.07
N ALA A 168 -4.63 48.41 -0.58
CA ALA A 168 -3.73 49.11 0.34
C ALA A 168 -3.02 50.29 -0.34
N ASN A 169 -2.60 50.14 -1.60
CA ASN A 169 -2.00 51.21 -2.39
C ASN A 169 -2.98 52.31 -2.74
N ILE A 170 -4.21 51.99 -3.15
CA ILE A 170 -5.27 53.00 -3.36
C ILE A 170 -5.55 53.77 -2.07
N ARG A 171 -5.65 53.06 -0.94
CA ARG A 171 -5.84 53.72 0.36
C ARG A 171 -4.71 54.70 0.67
N LYS A 172 -3.46 54.30 0.43
CA LYS A 172 -2.28 55.16 0.61
C LYS A 172 -2.28 56.38 -0.31
N LYS A 173 -2.54 56.18 -1.59
CA LYS A 173 -2.35 57.20 -2.62
C LYS A 173 -3.51 58.20 -2.71
N TYR A 174 -4.74 57.76 -2.42
CA TYR A 174 -5.93 58.58 -2.67
C TYR A 174 -6.82 58.78 -1.43
N ILE A 175 -6.85 57.84 -0.48
CA ILE A 175 -7.78 57.92 0.66
C ILE A 175 -7.14 58.63 1.86
N TYR A 176 -5.95 58.25 2.30
CA TYR A 176 -5.28 58.93 3.43
C TYR A 176 -5.02 60.42 3.21
N PRO A 177 -4.61 60.88 2.00
CA PRO A 177 -4.44 62.31 1.74
C PRO A 177 -5.78 63.07 1.69
N LYS A 178 -6.85 62.44 1.17
CA LYS A 178 -8.16 63.08 1.00
C LYS A 178 -8.98 63.17 2.29
N PHE A 179 -8.74 62.27 3.24
CA PHE A 179 -9.45 62.22 4.53
C PHE A 179 -8.60 62.68 5.72
N GLY A 180 -7.37 63.14 5.52
CA GLY A 180 -6.50 63.64 6.60
C GLY A 180 -6.11 62.59 7.65
N ILE A 181 -6.36 61.31 7.39
CA ILE A 181 -6.02 60.22 8.32
C ILE A 181 -4.53 59.90 8.15
N VAL A 182 -3.70 60.58 8.95
CA VAL A 182 -2.26 60.32 9.04
C VAL A 182 -2.04 58.94 9.67
N LYS A 183 -1.27 58.06 9.02
CA LYS A 183 -0.82 56.80 9.64
C LYS A 183 -0.03 57.11 10.92
N LYS A 184 -0.45 56.55 12.04
CA LYS A 184 0.06 56.85 13.39
C LYS A 184 1.46 56.28 13.71
N ASP A 185 2.25 55.87 12.71
CA ASP A 185 3.26 54.82 12.91
C ASP A 185 4.71 55.13 12.47
N SER A 186 5.08 56.35 12.07
CA SER A 186 6.50 56.72 11.87
C SER A 186 7.11 57.32 13.15
N LYS A 187 6.52 58.42 13.66
CA LYS A 187 6.99 59.09 14.89
C LYS A 187 7.01 58.18 16.12
N LYS A 188 6.03 57.29 16.25
CA LYS A 188 5.99 56.32 17.36
C LYS A 188 7.11 55.26 17.27
N LYS A 189 7.54 54.90 16.06
CA LYS A 189 8.65 53.95 15.87
C LYS A 189 10.00 54.61 16.12
N GLU A 190 10.17 55.86 15.68
CA GLU A 190 11.38 56.65 15.94
C GLU A 190 11.53 56.93 17.44
N GLN A 191 10.44 57.34 18.12
CA GLN A 191 10.43 57.50 19.58
C GLN A 191 10.75 56.20 20.32
N ILE A 192 10.23 55.06 19.86
CA ILE A 192 10.54 53.75 20.47
C ILE A 192 12.02 53.39 20.25
N LYS A 193 12.61 53.73 19.10
CA LYS A 193 14.01 53.46 18.80
C LYS A 193 14.95 54.36 19.63
N GLU A 194 14.64 55.65 19.72
CA GLU A 194 15.33 56.61 20.61
C GLU A 194 15.24 56.18 22.08
N MET A 195 14.07 55.75 22.55
CA MET A 195 13.91 55.24 23.91
C MET A 195 14.70 53.94 24.15
N MET A 196 14.99 53.15 23.11
CA MET A 196 15.76 51.90 23.23
C MET A 196 17.26 52.18 23.32
N GLU A 197 17.78 53.10 22.50
CA GLU A 197 19.17 53.57 22.56
C GLU A 197 19.47 54.23 23.93
N LEU A 198 18.54 55.03 24.46
CA LEU A 198 18.66 55.63 25.80
C LEU A 198 18.62 54.62 26.96
N ILE A 199 17.93 53.48 26.79
CA ILE A 199 17.89 52.41 27.81
C ILE A 199 19.18 51.59 27.79
N ASP A 200 19.75 51.36 26.61
CA ASP A 200 21.00 50.62 26.47
C ASP A 200 22.20 51.45 26.98
N GLU A 201 22.21 52.77 26.74
CA GLU A 201 23.26 53.69 27.23
C GLU A 201 23.24 53.92 28.75
N ASN A 202 22.06 53.92 29.39
CA ASN A 202 21.91 54.17 30.83
C ASN A 202 21.65 52.89 31.65
N SER A 203 21.98 51.72 31.11
CA SER A 203 21.65 50.43 31.72
C SER A 203 22.21 50.26 33.15
N ASP A 204 23.40 50.79 33.44
CA ASP A 204 24.02 50.73 34.77
C ASP A 204 23.34 51.63 35.82
N GLU A 205 22.88 52.82 35.42
CA GLU A 205 22.15 53.74 36.31
C GLU A 205 20.74 53.20 36.65
N ILE A 206 20.10 52.53 35.69
CA ILE A 206 18.79 51.91 35.87
C ILE A 206 18.87 50.75 36.89
N VAL A 207 19.94 49.96 36.87
CA VAL A 207 20.18 48.90 37.86
C VAL A 207 20.36 49.48 39.27
N GLU A 208 21.05 50.61 39.40
CA GLU A 208 21.23 51.29 40.69
C GLU A 208 19.90 51.82 41.28
N VAL A 209 19.03 52.36 40.43
CA VAL A 209 17.69 52.85 40.84
C VAL A 209 16.77 51.69 41.23
N ILE A 210 16.82 50.57 40.51
CA ILE A 210 16.02 49.37 40.81
C ILE A 210 16.40 48.79 42.18
N ASN A 211 17.69 48.81 42.54
CA ASN A 211 18.17 48.33 43.84
C ASN A 211 17.76 49.22 45.02
N LYS A 212 17.43 50.50 44.76
CA LYS A 212 16.94 51.46 45.77
C LYS A 212 15.40 51.41 45.92
N MET A 213 14.69 50.64 45.09
CA MET A 213 13.22 50.53 45.12
C MET A 213 12.70 49.38 46.01
N PRO A 214 11.50 49.53 46.61
CA PRO A 214 10.85 48.43 47.31
C PRO A 214 10.49 47.29 46.34
N GLU A 215 10.74 46.04 46.75
CA GLU A 215 10.75 44.85 45.85
C GLU A 215 9.48 44.66 45.01
N LYS A 216 8.31 45.02 45.54
CA LYS A 216 7.04 44.88 44.80
C LYS A 216 6.97 45.84 43.60
N GLN A 217 7.52 47.04 43.74
CA GLN A 217 7.56 48.02 42.65
C GLN A 217 8.62 47.64 41.62
N ALA A 218 9.80 47.20 42.08
CA ALA A 218 10.87 46.71 41.21
C ALA A 218 10.40 45.54 40.31
N LYS A 219 9.68 44.55 40.87
CA LYS A 219 9.13 43.42 40.11
C LYS A 219 8.12 43.85 39.04
N THR A 220 7.19 44.76 39.38
CA THR A 220 6.21 45.24 38.40
C THR A 220 6.83 46.06 37.27
N PHE A 221 7.92 46.77 37.55
CA PHE A 221 8.68 47.49 36.53
C PHE A 221 9.41 46.53 35.59
N LEU A 222 10.13 45.54 36.14
CA LEU A 222 10.82 44.52 35.35
C LEU A 222 9.87 43.71 34.47
N ASP A 223 8.68 43.36 34.96
CA ASP A 223 7.67 42.65 34.17
C ASP A 223 7.16 43.48 32.98
N ARG A 224 7.04 44.81 33.13
CA ARG A 224 6.65 45.69 32.02
C ARG A 224 7.73 45.76 30.94
N VAL A 225 8.99 45.88 31.35
CA VAL A 225 10.15 45.88 30.44
C VAL A 225 10.28 44.53 29.72
N LEU A 226 10.15 43.41 30.44
CA LEU A 226 10.24 42.07 29.88
C LEU A 226 9.12 41.78 28.87
N ASN A 227 7.90 42.22 29.15
CA ASN A 227 6.77 42.06 28.22
C ASN A 227 6.95 42.91 26.95
N PHE A 228 7.58 44.08 27.07
CA PHE A 228 7.91 44.92 25.93
C PHE A 228 8.94 44.23 25.01
N TYR A 229 10.00 43.65 25.56
CA TYR A 229 11.00 42.89 24.80
C TYR A 229 10.40 41.64 24.11
N LYS A 230 9.53 40.90 24.80
CA LYS A 230 8.82 39.73 24.21
C LYS A 230 7.93 40.12 23.03
N PHE A 231 7.30 41.30 23.08
CA PHE A 231 6.49 41.81 21.97
C PHE A 231 7.34 42.09 20.71
N LEU A 232 8.56 42.63 20.89
CA LEU A 232 9.47 42.92 19.79
C LEU A 232 10.00 41.63 19.13
N ARG A 233 10.37 40.60 19.92
CA ARG A 233 10.86 39.32 19.40
C ARG A 233 9.86 38.61 18.48
N ARG A 234 8.58 38.58 18.89
CA ARG A 234 7.48 37.99 18.10
C ARG A 234 7.22 38.71 16.77
N LYS A 235 7.69 39.95 16.64
CA LYS A 235 7.53 40.72 15.42
C LYS A 235 8.64 40.41 14.41
N GLY A 236 9.86 40.17 14.87
CA GLY A 236 10.99 39.73 14.03
C GLY A 236 10.85 38.28 13.55
N GLU A 237 10.33 37.37 14.37
CA GLU A 237 10.12 35.95 13.98
C GLU A 237 9.17 35.78 12.77
N LYS A 238 8.22 36.70 12.57
CA LYS A 238 7.29 36.68 11.42
C LYS A 238 7.90 37.09 10.09
N ASP A 239 9.07 37.73 10.12
CA ASP A 239 9.79 38.12 8.92
C ASP A 239 10.74 36.98 8.46
N ILE A 240 11.24 36.15 9.39
CA ILE A 240 12.11 34.99 9.11
C ILE A 240 11.33 33.80 8.51
N GLU A 241 10.09 33.56 8.95
CA GLU A 241 9.22 32.50 8.38
C GLU A 241 8.87 32.71 6.89
N LYS A 242 9.08 33.91 6.34
CA LYS A 242 8.84 34.20 4.92
C LYS A 242 10.02 33.85 4.02
N GLU A 243 11.26 33.98 4.52
CA GLU A 243 12.45 33.65 3.75
C GLU A 243 12.64 32.13 3.64
N GLY A 244 12.34 31.36 4.70
CA GLY A 244 12.45 29.89 4.66
C GLY A 244 11.47 29.17 3.71
N ALA A 245 10.38 29.82 3.31
CA ALA A 245 9.40 29.25 2.38
C ALA A 245 9.85 29.32 0.90
N GLU A 246 10.82 30.19 0.58
CA GLU A 246 11.37 30.34 -0.77
C GLU A 246 12.48 29.31 -1.04
N ASP A 247 13.24 28.90 -0.02
CA ASP A 247 14.32 27.91 -0.14
C ASP A 247 13.82 26.45 -0.29
N GLU A 248 12.64 26.10 0.26
CA GLU A 248 12.05 24.76 0.10
C GLU A 248 11.60 24.47 -1.34
N GLN A 249 11.23 25.49 -2.12
CA GLN A 249 10.82 25.32 -3.52
C GLN A 249 12.02 25.05 -4.43
N LEU A 250 13.18 25.65 -4.17
CA LEU A 250 14.42 25.39 -4.91
C LEU A 250 14.94 23.96 -4.71
N SER A 251 14.78 23.37 -3.52
CA SER A 251 15.20 22.00 -3.24
C SER A 251 14.41 20.95 -4.03
N SER A 252 13.11 21.19 -4.25
CA SER A 252 12.21 20.32 -5.01
C SER A 252 12.66 20.18 -6.47
N ASP A 253 12.97 21.29 -7.12
CA ASP A 253 13.33 21.33 -8.54
C ASP A 253 14.67 20.65 -8.83
N THR A 254 15.64 20.72 -7.90
CA THR A 254 16.90 19.96 -7.99
C THR A 254 16.71 18.46 -7.85
N ALA A 255 15.77 17.99 -7.04
CA ALA A 255 15.51 16.56 -6.86
C ALA A 255 14.90 15.93 -8.13
N ASP A 256 13.96 16.63 -8.76
CA ASP A 256 13.32 16.20 -10.01
C ASP A 256 14.29 16.18 -11.20
N GLN A 257 15.35 17.00 -11.17
CA GLN A 257 16.38 17.01 -12.20
C GLN A 257 17.35 15.82 -12.03
N ILE A 258 17.77 15.51 -10.80
CA ILE A 258 18.64 14.36 -10.49
C ILE A 258 17.96 13.04 -10.87
N GLN A 259 16.66 12.93 -10.64
CA GLN A 259 15.90 11.72 -10.97
C GLN A 259 15.78 11.51 -12.48
N ARG A 260 15.58 12.58 -13.26
CA ARG A 260 15.59 12.52 -14.73
C ARG A 260 16.95 12.11 -15.30
N ASP A 261 18.04 12.59 -14.72
CA ASP A 261 19.40 12.26 -15.17
C ASP A 261 19.75 10.79 -14.87
N LEU A 262 19.30 10.25 -13.73
CA LEU A 262 19.43 8.84 -13.37
C LEU A 262 18.67 7.91 -14.32
N GLU A 263 17.42 8.26 -14.65
CA GLU A 263 16.59 7.49 -15.60
C GLU A 263 17.20 7.48 -17.01
N ALA A 264 17.76 8.62 -17.46
CA ALA A 264 18.46 8.70 -18.74
C ALA A 264 19.73 7.84 -18.77
N SER A 265 20.50 7.81 -17.68
CA SER A 265 21.69 6.96 -17.56
C SER A 265 21.34 5.46 -17.57
N MET A 266 20.26 5.08 -16.89
CA MET A 266 19.75 3.70 -16.87
C MET A 266 19.34 3.25 -18.28
N SER A 267 18.55 4.06 -18.98
CA SER A 267 18.13 3.76 -20.36
C SER A 267 19.32 3.67 -21.33
N SER A 268 20.36 4.50 -21.15
CA SER A 268 21.58 4.40 -21.93
C SER A 268 22.36 3.10 -21.69
N MET A 269 22.41 2.61 -20.45
CA MET A 269 23.05 1.33 -20.14
C MET A 269 22.27 0.15 -20.72
N GLU A 270 20.95 0.14 -20.60
CA GLU A 270 20.09 -0.91 -21.18
C GLU A 270 20.29 -1.02 -22.70
N HIS A 271 20.41 0.12 -23.40
CA HIS A 271 20.71 0.12 -24.83
C HIS A 271 22.10 -0.46 -25.15
N ARG A 272 23.11 -0.20 -24.31
CA ARG A 272 24.45 -0.80 -24.49
C ARG A 272 24.42 -2.30 -24.27
N GLU A 273 23.71 -2.78 -23.27
CA GLU A 273 23.58 -4.21 -22.98
C GLU A 273 22.86 -4.97 -24.11
N LEU A 274 21.76 -4.40 -24.62
CA LEU A 274 21.05 -4.98 -25.77
C LEU A 274 21.94 -5.08 -27.00
N LYS A 275 22.75 -4.05 -27.27
CA LYS A 275 23.69 -4.05 -28.40
C LYS A 275 24.76 -5.14 -28.25
N VAL A 276 25.29 -5.34 -27.03
CA VAL A 276 26.25 -6.42 -26.75
C VAL A 276 25.63 -7.80 -26.97
N LEU A 277 24.37 -7.98 -26.60
CA LEU A 277 23.64 -9.25 -26.81
C LEU A 277 23.38 -9.51 -28.29
N GLU A 278 23.03 -8.48 -29.07
CA GLU A 278 22.88 -8.59 -30.53
C GLU A 278 24.20 -8.96 -31.21
N ASP A 279 25.30 -8.30 -30.84
CA ASP A 279 26.63 -8.61 -31.35
C ASP A 279 27.05 -10.05 -31.01
N PHE A 280 26.71 -10.54 -29.81
CA PHE A 280 26.99 -11.91 -29.39
C PHE A 280 26.18 -12.94 -30.18
N LYS A 281 24.91 -12.62 -30.46
CA LYS A 281 24.02 -13.46 -31.27
C LYS A 281 24.53 -13.57 -32.71
N ALA A 282 24.92 -12.45 -33.32
CA ALA A 282 25.51 -12.43 -34.66
C ALA A 282 26.80 -13.29 -34.74
N LYS A 283 27.59 -13.29 -33.67
CA LYS A 283 28.84 -14.08 -33.57
C LYS A 283 28.62 -15.59 -33.39
N LEU A 284 27.48 -15.99 -32.81
CA LEU A 284 27.07 -17.39 -32.73
C LEU A 284 26.55 -17.90 -34.08
N GLU A 285 25.79 -17.06 -34.79
CA GLU A 285 25.25 -17.39 -36.11
C GLU A 285 26.36 -17.58 -37.15
N SER A 286 27.41 -16.75 -37.14
CA SER A 286 28.58 -16.91 -38.02
C SER A 286 29.37 -18.20 -37.75
N LYS A 287 29.61 -18.55 -36.48
CA LYS A 287 30.26 -19.81 -36.08
C LYS A 287 29.47 -21.05 -36.49
N SER A 288 28.13 -20.96 -36.51
CA SER A 288 27.28 -22.06 -36.96
C SER A 288 27.37 -22.27 -38.48
N GLY A 289 27.63 -21.21 -39.25
CA GLY A 289 27.88 -21.25 -40.68
C GLY A 289 29.22 -21.91 -41.02
N GLU A 290 30.29 -21.54 -40.31
CA GLU A 290 31.64 -22.12 -40.52
C GLU A 290 31.67 -23.64 -40.24
N ASN A 291 30.98 -24.11 -39.19
CA ASN A 291 30.89 -25.54 -38.88
C ASN A 291 30.11 -26.35 -39.94
N LYS A 292 29.18 -25.73 -40.68
CA LYS A 292 28.48 -26.36 -41.80
C LYS A 292 29.34 -26.42 -43.07
N GLN A 293 30.32 -25.52 -43.23
CA GLN A 293 31.31 -25.58 -44.31
C GLN A 293 32.32 -26.72 -44.05
N ILE A 294 32.82 -26.83 -42.81
CA ILE A 294 33.81 -27.86 -42.40
C ILE A 294 33.26 -29.29 -42.55
N SER A 295 31.95 -29.51 -42.39
CA SER A 295 31.34 -30.83 -42.57
C SER A 295 31.15 -31.23 -44.04
N LYS A 296 31.10 -30.27 -44.98
CA LYS A 296 31.03 -30.56 -46.42
C LYS A 296 32.39 -30.90 -47.03
N ASP A 297 33.47 -30.35 -46.50
CA ASP A 297 34.82 -30.62 -47.02
C ASP A 297 35.37 -31.98 -46.57
N ARG A 298 34.93 -32.53 -45.42
CA ARG A 298 35.31 -33.88 -44.96
C ARG A 298 34.66 -35.02 -45.76
N GLY A 299 33.65 -34.76 -46.57
CA GLY A 299 32.93 -35.79 -47.35
C GLY A 299 33.57 -36.16 -48.70
N LYS A 300 34.62 -35.47 -49.14
CA LYS A 300 35.20 -35.63 -50.49
C LYS A 300 36.60 -36.27 -50.54
N SER A 301 37.22 -36.58 -49.40
CA SER A 301 38.52 -37.26 -49.36
C SER A 301 38.47 -38.49 -48.47
N LEU A 302 38.28 -39.68 -49.05
CA LEU A 302 38.86 -40.96 -48.61
C LEU A 302 38.26 -42.10 -49.46
N GLY A 303 38.80 -42.24 -50.67
CA GLY A 303 38.76 -43.48 -51.43
C GLY A 303 40.12 -44.19 -51.35
N THR A 304 40.06 -45.51 -51.26
CA THR A 304 41.11 -46.53 -51.47
C THR A 304 42.04 -46.91 -50.30
N LYS A 305 42.03 -48.23 -50.01
CA LYS A 305 43.10 -49.17 -49.53
C LYS A 305 42.53 -50.17 -48.50
N THR A 306 42.10 -51.36 -48.93
CA THR A 306 42.82 -52.68 -48.95
C THR A 306 43.01 -53.41 -47.61
N ALA A 307 42.33 -54.56 -47.52
CA ALA A 307 42.77 -55.90 -47.08
C ALA A 307 43.24 -56.22 -45.63
N LYS A 308 42.74 -57.40 -45.20
CA LYS A 308 43.33 -58.48 -44.36
C LYS A 308 42.98 -58.60 -42.87
N THR A 309 42.74 -59.87 -42.51
CA THR A 309 42.80 -60.58 -41.20
C THR A 309 41.74 -60.26 -40.13
N ARG A 310 41.35 -61.16 -39.20
CA ARG A 310 41.10 -62.62 -39.11
C ARG A 310 40.59 -62.81 -37.65
N ALA A 311 39.63 -63.74 -37.47
CA ALA A 311 39.45 -64.62 -36.30
C ALA A 311 38.86 -64.13 -34.96
N SER A 312 37.83 -64.89 -34.52
CA SER A 312 37.56 -65.39 -33.14
C SER A 312 37.03 -64.36 -32.11
N LYS A 313 36.20 -64.65 -31.11
CA LYS A 313 35.38 -65.79 -30.64
C LYS A 313 34.52 -65.25 -29.47
N ASP A 314 33.53 -66.02 -29.04
CA ASP A 314 32.97 -66.07 -27.67
C ASP A 314 31.81 -65.13 -27.24
N THR A 315 30.61 -65.70 -27.38
CA THR A 315 29.53 -65.88 -26.38
C THR A 315 29.54 -65.07 -25.08
N ILE A 316 28.49 -64.24 -24.87
CA ILE A 316 27.90 -64.00 -23.53
C ILE A 316 26.36 -64.12 -23.57
N ARG A 317 25.93 -65.26 -23.03
CA ARG A 317 24.68 -65.68 -22.37
C ARG A 317 23.67 -64.57 -21.99
N LYS A 318 22.49 -64.59 -22.62
CA LYS A 318 21.26 -63.91 -22.15
C LYS A 318 20.54 -64.81 -21.12
N GLN A 319 20.26 -64.28 -19.92
CA GLN A 319 19.30 -64.84 -18.96
C GLN A 319 17.93 -64.14 -19.12
N PRO A 320 16.79 -64.86 -18.97
CA PRO A 320 15.46 -64.32 -19.24
C PRO A 320 14.87 -63.50 -18.08
N ARG A 321 14.17 -62.42 -18.46
CA ARG A 321 13.39 -61.53 -17.58
C ARG A 321 12.31 -62.29 -16.80
N GLN A 322 12.35 -62.20 -15.47
CA GLN A 322 11.24 -62.62 -14.61
C GLN A 322 10.06 -61.64 -14.70
N LYS A 323 8.87 -62.20 -14.91
CA LYS A 323 7.58 -61.50 -15.00
C LYS A 323 7.22 -60.87 -13.65
N ARG A 324 7.04 -59.54 -13.61
CA ARG A 324 6.46 -58.83 -12.47
C ARG A 324 4.99 -59.25 -12.29
N ARG A 325 4.67 -59.80 -11.12
CA ARG A 325 3.30 -60.05 -10.64
C ARG A 325 2.63 -58.70 -10.30
N LYS A 326 1.40 -58.49 -10.78
CA LYS A 326 0.51 -57.40 -10.36
C LYS A 326 0.01 -57.65 -8.92
N PRO A 327 -0.14 -56.62 -8.07
CA PRO A 327 -0.83 -56.78 -6.79
C PRO A 327 -2.34 -56.94 -7.00
N LYS A 328 -2.90 -57.88 -6.23
CA LYS A 328 -4.33 -58.20 -6.18
C LYS A 328 -5.09 -57.07 -5.46
N THR A 329 -6.22 -56.69 -6.03
CA THR A 329 -7.28 -55.93 -5.39
C THR A 329 -8.06 -56.85 -4.45
N GLU A 330 -7.98 -56.60 -3.14
CA GLU A 330 -8.91 -57.10 -2.12
C GLU A 330 -9.85 -55.91 -1.79
N ALA A 331 -11.11 -55.97 -2.22
CA ALA A 331 -12.24 -56.56 -1.49
C ALA A 331 -12.73 -55.69 -0.31
N SER A 332 -13.80 -54.92 -0.58
CA SER A 332 -15.03 -54.90 0.22
C SER A 332 -14.90 -54.62 1.72
N ALA A 333 -14.96 -53.33 2.10
CA ALA A 333 -15.39 -52.91 3.43
C ALA A 333 -16.75 -52.19 3.32
N LYS A 334 -17.76 -52.83 3.92
CA LYS A 334 -19.15 -52.38 4.09
C LYS A 334 -19.22 -51.03 4.82
N SER A 335 -19.88 -50.06 4.20
CA SER A 335 -20.37 -48.84 4.86
C SER A 335 -21.54 -49.16 5.79
N PRO A 336 -21.55 -48.72 7.06
CA PRO A 336 -22.73 -48.82 7.92
C PRO A 336 -23.77 -47.76 7.53
N LYS A 337 -24.96 -48.22 7.14
CA LYS A 337 -26.19 -47.39 7.01
C LYS A 337 -26.61 -46.95 8.42
N MET A 338 -26.75 -45.65 8.62
CA MET A 338 -27.45 -45.09 9.79
C MET A 338 -28.95 -44.97 9.49
N PRO A 339 -29.82 -45.17 10.50
CA PRO A 339 -31.25 -45.36 10.31
C PRO A 339 -32.02 -44.07 10.04
N GLU A 340 -33.01 -44.21 9.16
CA GLU A 340 -34.13 -43.29 8.97
C GLU A 340 -34.89 -43.12 10.29
N ASN A 341 -35.03 -41.88 10.75
CA ASN A 341 -35.89 -41.55 11.87
C ASN A 341 -37.17 -40.91 11.33
N SER A 342 -38.23 -41.71 11.28
CA SER A 342 -39.60 -41.32 11.06
C SER A 342 -40.13 -40.57 12.29
N GLY A 343 -40.33 -39.27 12.15
CA GLY A 343 -40.98 -38.42 13.14
C GLY A 343 -42.12 -37.64 12.49
N SER A 344 -43.34 -38.14 12.67
CA SER A 344 -44.60 -37.50 12.29
C SER A 344 -45.04 -36.48 13.35
N LEU A 345 -45.40 -35.26 12.92
CA LEU A 345 -46.28 -34.32 13.63
C LEU A 345 -46.82 -33.33 12.56
N LYS A 346 -47.99 -33.60 11.98
CA LYS A 346 -49.34 -33.12 12.35
C LYS A 346 -49.49 -31.59 12.50
N ASP A 347 -50.21 -31.05 11.51
CA ASP A 347 -51.35 -30.12 11.57
C ASP A 347 -51.22 -28.72 12.21
N SER A 348 -51.29 -27.69 11.36
CA SER A 348 -52.13 -26.47 11.47
C SER A 348 -51.93 -25.64 10.19
N LYS A 349 -52.88 -25.59 9.25
CA LYS A 349 -54.08 -24.72 9.13
C LYS A 349 -53.78 -23.21 8.96
N GLU A 350 -54.49 -22.63 7.98
CA GLU A 350 -54.74 -21.21 7.65
C GLU A 350 -53.65 -20.48 6.82
N ALA A 351 -53.91 -19.68 5.78
CA ALA A 351 -55.04 -19.32 4.90
C ALA A 351 -54.43 -18.40 3.78
N PRO A 352 -55.11 -18.14 2.65
CA PRO A 352 -54.50 -17.50 1.47
C PRO A 352 -54.61 -15.96 1.49
N VAL A 353 -53.52 -15.26 1.17
CA VAL A 353 -53.58 -13.81 0.89
C VAL A 353 -53.73 -13.58 -0.60
N SER A 354 -54.88 -13.01 -0.94
CA SER A 354 -55.28 -12.52 -2.24
C SER A 354 -54.81 -11.07 -2.50
N LYS A 355 -54.47 -10.82 -3.78
CA LYS A 355 -54.78 -9.61 -4.59
C LYS A 355 -53.91 -8.35 -4.55
N SER A 356 -53.93 -7.76 -5.76
CA SER A 356 -53.62 -6.38 -6.19
C SER A 356 -52.14 -6.08 -6.40
N GLY A 357 -51.69 -5.54 -7.54
CA GLY A 357 -52.37 -4.82 -8.60
C GLY A 357 -51.48 -3.62 -8.93
N ALA A 358 -50.70 -3.69 -10.01
CA ALA A 358 -49.94 -2.57 -10.53
C ALA A 358 -50.49 -2.25 -11.92
N GLN A 359 -51.18 -1.10 -11.99
CA GLN A 359 -51.30 -0.31 -13.20
C GLN A 359 -50.11 0.64 -13.28
#